data_AF-A0A963QB93-F1
#
_entry.id   AF-A0A963QB93-F1
#
_cell.length_a   1.000
_cell.length_b   1.000
_cell.length_c   1.000
_cell.angle_alpha   90.00
_cell.angle_beta   90.00
_cell.angle_gamma   90.00
#
_symmetry.space_group_name_H-M   'P 1'
#
loop_
_entity.id
_entity.type
_entity.pdbx_description
1 polymer ?
#
loop_
_entity_poly.entity_id
_entity_poly.type
_entity_poly.pdbx_seq_one_letter_code
_entity_poly.pdbx_strand_id
1 'polypeptide(L)'
;MKQSIPAIRLAAALLLGSIVPVAGAQTLDAPMAPVAGDKWTYQFHNKGDKREPYQYSHQVKAVDGPSAWLQGESREPNARRPRYVWRHDIARNEGVELFEPDDAAPHGAGTRVVDRTKIDGWLQFPLAVGKKYTVKRAWDNGRGFDEYSAEVQAFEKVKVEGGEFDSYRIRFAGFWNQREGGSYSGRSEHVVWYAPMAKTVVKWNYTNRTSSGGPWNDTATELVKWEPGTGN
;
A
#
# COMPACT_ATOMS: atom_id res chain seq x y z
N MET A 1 7.00 34.20 76.08
CA MET A 1 7.76 33.69 74.91
C MET A 1 6.78 33.41 73.78
N LYS A 2 6.82 34.24 72.72
CA LYS A 2 5.99 34.08 71.52
C LYS A 2 6.78 33.28 70.50
N GLN A 3 6.33 32.08 70.13
CA GLN A 3 6.90 31.32 69.01
C GLN A 3 6.07 31.60 67.75
N SER A 4 6.74 32.14 66.73
CA SER A 4 6.21 32.35 65.39
C SER A 4 6.35 31.07 64.56
N ILE A 5 5.26 30.65 63.91
CA ILE A 5 5.25 29.58 62.91
C ILE A 5 5.60 30.20 61.55
N PRO A 6 6.52 29.63 60.75
CA PRO A 6 6.78 30.12 59.40
C PRO A 6 5.73 29.58 58.41
N ALA A 7 5.22 30.47 57.56
CA ALA A 7 4.32 30.12 56.47
C ALA A 7 5.10 29.45 55.33
N ILE A 8 4.81 28.17 55.06
CA ILE A 8 5.26 27.46 53.87
C ILE A 8 4.40 27.96 52.70
N ARG A 9 5.02 28.66 51.74
CA ARG A 9 4.38 28.98 50.46
C ARG A 9 4.52 27.78 49.54
N LEU A 10 3.42 27.07 49.31
CA LEU A 10 3.32 26.03 48.29
C LEU A 10 3.15 26.72 46.92
N ALA A 11 4.19 26.69 46.09
CA ALA A 11 4.10 27.11 44.70
C ALA A 11 3.53 25.94 43.87
N ALA A 12 2.26 26.03 43.49
CA ALA A 12 1.65 25.10 42.54
C ALA A 12 2.13 25.45 41.13
N ALA A 13 3.05 24.65 40.59
CA ALA A 13 3.39 24.69 39.17
C ALA A 13 2.28 23.99 38.38
N LEU A 14 1.40 24.77 37.73
CA LEU A 14 0.50 24.25 36.71
C LEU A 14 1.34 23.88 35.47
N LEU A 15 1.60 22.59 35.29
CA LEU A 15 1.98 22.02 34.01
C LEU A 15 0.74 22.04 33.11
N LEU A 16 0.61 23.07 32.27
CA LEU A 16 -0.30 23.08 31.14
C LEU A 16 0.18 22.05 30.12
N GLY A 17 -0.27 20.81 30.28
CA GLY A 17 -0.16 19.79 29.23
C GLY A 17 -1.03 20.23 28.05
N SER A 18 -0.40 20.73 26.99
CA SER A 18 -1.07 20.94 25.70
C SER A 18 -1.42 19.58 25.12
N ILE A 19 -2.66 19.14 25.34
CA ILE A 19 -3.26 18.05 24.57
C ILE A 19 -3.47 18.61 23.17
N VAL A 20 -2.57 18.30 22.24
CA VAL A 20 -2.84 18.52 20.82
C VAL A 20 -3.83 17.42 20.40
N PRO A 21 -5.08 17.73 20.04
CA PRO A 21 -5.94 16.72 19.44
C PRO A 21 -5.32 16.37 18.09
N VAL A 22 -4.75 15.16 17.98
CA VAL A 22 -4.53 14.55 16.67
C VAL A 22 -5.92 14.24 16.14
N ALA A 23 -6.56 15.23 15.51
CA ALA A 23 -7.73 15.03 14.67
C ALA A 23 -7.26 14.26 13.42
N GLY A 24 -6.87 13.01 13.63
CA GLY A 24 -6.55 12.07 12.56
C GLY A 24 -7.83 11.73 11.83
N ALA A 25 -7.79 11.78 10.49
CA ALA A 25 -8.94 11.51 9.64
C ALA A 25 -9.63 10.19 10.05
N GLN A 26 -10.80 10.29 10.69
CA GLN A 26 -11.52 9.13 11.22
C GLN A 26 -12.02 8.22 10.10
N THR A 27 -12.26 8.77 8.91
CA THR A 27 -12.75 8.04 7.74
C THR A 27 -12.30 8.73 6.45
N LEU A 28 -12.01 7.94 5.42
CA LEU A 28 -11.78 8.37 4.05
C LEU A 28 -12.75 7.65 3.13
N ASP A 29 -13.72 8.37 2.56
CA ASP A 29 -14.84 7.76 1.83
C ASP A 29 -14.46 7.14 0.49
N ALA A 30 -13.48 7.72 -0.18
CA ALA A 30 -12.99 7.30 -1.48
C ALA A 30 -11.48 7.62 -1.60
N PRO A 31 -10.73 6.90 -2.45
CA PRO A 31 -9.35 7.22 -2.72
C PRO A 31 -9.23 8.59 -3.39
N MET A 32 -8.16 9.33 -3.08
CA MET A 32 -7.83 10.53 -3.86
C MET A 32 -7.42 10.11 -5.27
N ALA A 33 -8.08 10.68 -6.28
CA ALA A 33 -7.82 10.34 -7.67
C ALA A 33 -6.41 10.82 -8.10
N PRO A 34 -5.62 9.96 -8.76
CA PRO A 34 -4.37 10.36 -9.36
C PRO A 34 -4.61 11.38 -10.48
N VAL A 35 -3.59 12.18 -10.80
CA VAL A 35 -3.61 13.12 -11.92
C VAL A 35 -2.49 12.79 -12.89
N ALA A 36 -2.66 13.20 -14.16
CA ALA A 36 -1.60 13.04 -15.15
C ALA A 36 -0.29 13.68 -14.66
N GLY A 37 0.83 12.98 -14.86
CA GLY A 37 2.14 13.40 -14.39
C GLY A 37 2.52 12.91 -13.00
N ASP A 38 1.57 12.45 -12.16
CA ASP A 38 1.91 11.80 -10.90
C ASP A 38 2.88 10.64 -11.16
N LYS A 39 3.99 10.61 -10.44
CA LYS A 39 4.98 9.54 -10.53
C LYS A 39 5.41 9.06 -9.16
N TRP A 40 5.37 7.75 -8.96
CA TRP A 40 5.84 7.07 -7.76
C TRP A 40 7.00 6.17 -8.12
N THR A 41 8.10 6.27 -7.37
CA THR A 41 9.23 5.35 -7.44
C THR A 41 9.30 4.57 -6.14
N TYR A 42 9.40 3.27 -6.26
CA TYR A 42 9.43 2.32 -5.17
C TYR A 42 10.74 1.55 -5.15
N GLN A 43 11.14 1.11 -3.97
CA GLN A 43 12.13 0.07 -3.79
C GLN A 43 11.43 -1.20 -3.33
N PHE A 44 11.70 -2.30 -4.01
CA PHE A 44 11.28 -3.65 -3.62
C PHE A 44 12.48 -4.42 -3.08
N HIS A 45 12.26 -5.16 -2.00
CA HIS A 45 13.25 -6.05 -1.41
C HIS A 45 12.59 -7.37 -1.01
N ASN A 46 13.10 -8.49 -1.53
CA ASN A 46 12.79 -9.82 -1.02
C ASN A 46 13.80 -10.18 0.08
N LYS A 47 13.42 -9.98 1.35
CA LYS A 47 14.26 -10.26 2.52
C LYS A 47 14.54 -11.75 2.69
N GLY A 48 13.77 -12.61 2.03
CA GLY A 48 13.95 -14.06 2.06
C GLY A 48 15.07 -14.57 1.15
N ASP A 49 15.56 -13.76 0.22
CA ASP A 49 16.68 -14.11 -0.65
C ASP A 49 17.88 -13.17 -0.45
N LYS A 50 18.99 -13.45 -1.13
CA LYS A 50 20.23 -12.65 -1.07
C LYS A 50 20.32 -11.64 -2.21
N ARG A 51 19.22 -11.38 -2.93
CA ARG A 51 19.24 -10.46 -4.07
C ARG A 51 19.17 -9.04 -3.54
N GLU A 52 19.91 -8.16 -4.21
CA GLU A 52 19.84 -6.74 -3.92
C GLU A 52 18.42 -6.20 -4.18
N PRO A 53 17.94 -5.26 -3.36
CA PRO A 53 16.72 -4.52 -3.66
C PRO A 53 16.79 -3.88 -5.04
N TYR A 54 15.66 -3.81 -5.73
CA TYR A 54 15.56 -3.09 -7.01
C TYR A 54 14.47 -2.03 -6.94
N GLN A 55 14.55 -1.07 -7.85
CA GLN A 55 13.54 -0.02 -7.96
C GLN A 55 12.60 -0.27 -9.13
N TYR A 56 11.36 0.17 -8.98
CA TYR A 56 10.43 0.32 -10.08
C TYR A 56 9.65 1.62 -9.92
N SER A 57 9.05 2.12 -11.00
CA SER A 57 8.24 3.32 -10.93
C SER A 57 6.95 3.17 -11.72
N HIS A 58 5.94 3.92 -11.33
CA HIS A 58 4.68 4.10 -12.06
C HIS A 58 4.47 5.58 -12.31
N GLN A 59 4.21 5.96 -13.56
CA GLN A 59 3.84 7.32 -13.95
C GLN A 59 2.46 7.34 -14.59
N VAL A 60 1.58 8.20 -14.10
CA VAL A 60 0.25 8.42 -14.67
C VAL A 60 0.38 9.18 -15.97
N LYS A 61 0.02 8.55 -17.08
CA LYS A 61 0.03 9.15 -18.42
C LYS A 61 -1.29 9.81 -18.77
N ALA A 62 -2.40 9.21 -18.34
CA ALA A 62 -3.74 9.70 -18.61
C ALA A 62 -4.70 9.29 -17.48
N VAL A 63 -5.80 10.03 -17.36
CA VAL A 63 -6.93 9.72 -16.47
C VAL A 63 -8.20 9.83 -17.30
N ASP A 64 -8.91 8.72 -17.44
CA ASP A 64 -10.11 8.60 -18.27
C ASP A 64 -11.25 8.04 -17.42
N GLY A 65 -12.11 8.94 -16.94
CA GLY A 65 -13.25 8.60 -16.09
C GLY A 65 -12.82 7.82 -14.83
N PRO A 66 -13.27 6.56 -14.64
CA PRO A 66 -12.94 5.77 -13.45
C PRO A 66 -11.54 5.13 -13.50
N SER A 67 -10.78 5.32 -14.58
CA SER A 67 -9.48 4.68 -14.78
C SER A 67 -8.34 5.68 -14.90
N ALA A 68 -7.15 5.28 -14.44
CA ALA A 68 -5.90 5.95 -14.75
C ALA A 68 -4.98 4.98 -15.51
N TRP A 69 -4.22 5.50 -16.47
CA TRP A 69 -3.27 4.70 -17.25
C TRP A 69 -1.86 5.00 -16.79
N LEU A 70 -1.18 3.99 -16.27
CA LEU A 70 0.11 4.12 -15.62
C LEU A 70 1.17 3.42 -16.47
N GLN A 71 2.19 4.14 -16.91
CA GLN A 71 3.39 3.52 -17.48
C GLN A 71 4.31 3.10 -16.33
N GLY A 72 4.71 1.83 -16.35
CA GLY A 72 5.63 1.26 -15.38
C GLY A 72 7.00 0.94 -15.97
N GLU A 73 8.02 1.10 -15.13
CA GLU A 73 9.41 0.74 -15.44
C GLU A 73 10.00 -0.03 -14.27
N SER A 74 10.62 -1.18 -14.51
CA SER A 74 11.31 -1.99 -13.51
C SER A 74 12.81 -2.01 -13.77
N ARG A 75 13.60 -1.81 -12.71
CA ARG A 75 15.06 -1.99 -12.69
C ARG A 75 15.47 -3.32 -12.07
N GLU A 76 14.55 -4.27 -11.97
CA GLU A 76 14.88 -5.64 -11.55
C GLU A 76 15.92 -6.25 -12.53
N PRO A 77 17.01 -6.83 -12.02
CA PRO A 77 17.95 -7.57 -12.87
C PRO A 77 17.22 -8.70 -13.62
N ASN A 78 17.34 -8.72 -14.95
CA ASN A 78 16.67 -9.67 -15.83
C ASN A 78 15.13 -9.64 -15.74
N ALA A 79 14.55 -8.47 -15.46
CA ALA A 79 13.10 -8.26 -15.49
C ALA A 79 12.52 -8.85 -16.78
N ARG A 80 11.57 -9.78 -16.66
CA ARG A 80 10.83 -10.30 -17.82
C ARG A 80 10.07 -9.19 -18.56
N ARG A 81 9.67 -8.16 -17.81
CA ARG A 81 8.95 -6.98 -18.30
C ARG A 81 9.55 -5.71 -17.70
N PRO A 82 10.64 -5.18 -18.29
CA PRO A 82 11.28 -3.96 -17.78
C PRO A 82 10.41 -2.72 -18.00
N ARG A 83 9.47 -2.78 -18.96
CA ARG A 83 8.41 -1.78 -19.19
C ARG A 83 7.06 -2.47 -19.24
N TYR A 84 6.02 -1.78 -18.80
CA TYR A 84 4.64 -2.28 -18.82
C TYR A 84 3.65 -1.11 -18.69
N VAL A 85 2.38 -1.36 -18.98
CA VAL A 85 1.30 -0.39 -18.78
C VAL A 85 0.20 -0.99 -17.92
N TRP A 86 -0.21 -0.29 -16.86
CA TRP A 86 -1.37 -0.65 -16.04
C TRP A 86 -2.58 0.20 -16.42
N ARG A 87 -3.73 -0.43 -16.56
CA ARG A 87 -5.01 0.26 -16.29
C ARG A 87 -5.31 0.13 -14.81
N HIS A 88 -5.40 1.27 -14.15
CA HIS A 88 -5.64 1.42 -12.72
C HIS A 88 -7.09 1.80 -12.47
N ASP A 89 -7.80 1.03 -11.66
CA ASP A 89 -9.13 1.35 -11.17
C ASP A 89 -8.98 2.35 -10.01
N ILE A 90 -9.47 3.58 -10.23
CA ILE A 90 -9.30 4.66 -9.25
C ILE A 90 -10.06 4.33 -7.97
N ALA A 91 -11.30 3.82 -8.05
CA ALA A 91 -12.14 3.53 -6.89
C ALA A 91 -11.57 2.41 -6.01
N ARG A 92 -10.86 1.45 -6.62
CA ARG A 92 -10.16 0.36 -5.90
C ARG A 92 -8.74 0.74 -5.47
N ASN A 93 -8.21 1.86 -5.98
CA ASN A 93 -6.80 2.25 -5.89
C ASN A 93 -5.87 1.09 -6.30
N GLU A 94 -6.16 0.43 -7.42
CA GLU A 94 -5.43 -0.77 -7.83
C GLU A 94 -5.26 -0.91 -9.35
N GLY A 95 -4.09 -1.40 -9.78
CA GLY A 95 -3.85 -1.89 -11.14
C GLY A 95 -4.66 -3.15 -11.42
N VAL A 96 -5.69 -3.03 -12.27
CA VAL A 96 -6.63 -4.13 -12.60
C VAL A 96 -6.30 -4.83 -13.91
N GLU A 97 -5.58 -4.21 -14.82
CA GLU A 97 -5.15 -4.85 -16.07
C GLU A 97 -3.72 -4.44 -16.42
N LEU A 98 -2.89 -5.43 -16.80
CA LEU A 98 -1.52 -5.21 -17.24
C LEU A 98 -1.41 -5.45 -18.74
N PHE A 99 -0.67 -4.58 -19.42
CA PHE A 99 -0.43 -4.65 -20.85
C PHE A 99 1.08 -4.64 -21.13
N GLU A 100 1.49 -5.37 -22.16
CA GLU A 100 2.78 -5.12 -22.82
C GLU A 100 2.72 -3.72 -23.48
N PRO A 101 3.82 -2.95 -23.45
CA PRO A 101 3.84 -1.61 -24.02
C PRO A 101 3.76 -1.64 -25.55
N ASP A 102 2.97 -0.75 -26.12
CA ASP A 102 2.90 -0.49 -27.56
C ASP A 102 2.67 1.01 -27.78
N ASP A 103 3.72 1.73 -28.19
CA ASP A 103 3.69 3.20 -28.34
C ASP A 103 2.68 3.66 -29.43
N ALA A 104 2.22 2.78 -30.31
CA ALA A 104 1.20 3.08 -31.32
C ALA A 104 -0.24 2.86 -30.80
N ALA A 105 -0.42 2.11 -29.71
CA ALA A 105 -1.73 1.84 -29.13
C ALA A 105 -2.21 3.00 -28.23
N PRO A 106 -3.54 3.19 -28.08
CA PRO A 106 -4.08 4.12 -27.09
C PRO A 106 -3.47 3.89 -25.70
N HIS A 107 -3.04 4.98 -25.06
CA HIS A 107 -2.37 4.98 -23.75
C HIS A 107 -1.06 4.17 -23.67
N GLY A 108 -0.48 3.77 -24.82
CA GLY A 108 0.68 2.91 -24.85
C GLY A 108 0.38 1.44 -24.50
N ALA A 109 -0.90 1.04 -24.43
CA ALA A 109 -1.35 -0.25 -23.93
C ALA A 109 -1.58 -1.25 -25.09
N GLY A 110 -0.60 -2.12 -25.33
CA GLY A 110 -0.67 -3.17 -26.35
C GLY A 110 -1.43 -4.42 -25.88
N THR A 111 -0.78 -5.58 -25.93
CA THR A 111 -1.40 -6.86 -25.56
C THR A 111 -1.63 -6.96 -24.06
N ARG A 112 -2.88 -7.21 -23.63
CA ARG A 112 -3.22 -7.48 -22.24
C ARG A 112 -2.64 -8.83 -21.78
N VAL A 113 -1.91 -8.83 -20.67
CA VAL A 113 -1.27 -10.02 -20.08
C VAL A 113 -1.77 -10.38 -18.69
N VAL A 114 -2.49 -9.47 -18.01
CA VAL A 114 -3.17 -9.73 -16.72
C VAL A 114 -4.54 -9.07 -16.74
N ASP A 115 -5.55 -9.76 -16.19
CA ASP A 115 -6.90 -9.24 -15.93
C ASP A 115 -7.35 -9.61 -14.50
N ARG A 116 -7.48 -8.57 -13.67
CA ARG A 116 -7.90 -8.61 -12.26
C ARG A 116 -9.22 -7.87 -12.04
N THR A 117 -10.00 -7.64 -13.10
CA THR A 117 -11.27 -6.89 -13.00
C THR A 117 -12.30 -7.61 -12.12
N LYS A 118 -12.19 -8.94 -11.99
CA LYS A 118 -13.12 -9.83 -11.27
C LYS A 118 -12.63 -10.33 -9.91
N ILE A 119 -11.54 -9.77 -9.36
CA ILE A 119 -11.08 -10.10 -8.00
C ILE A 119 -11.34 -8.94 -7.05
N ASP A 120 -11.36 -9.24 -5.75
CA ASP A 120 -11.52 -8.22 -4.71
C ASP A 120 -10.32 -7.26 -4.70
N GLY A 121 -10.59 -5.97 -4.54
CA GLY A 121 -9.56 -4.97 -4.31
C GLY A 121 -8.91 -5.14 -2.94
N TRP A 122 -7.61 -4.83 -2.84
CA TRP A 122 -6.92 -4.84 -1.54
C TRP A 122 -7.48 -3.80 -0.59
N LEU A 123 -7.70 -2.58 -1.08
CA LEU A 123 -8.33 -1.51 -0.33
C LEU A 123 -9.83 -1.50 -0.63
N GLN A 124 -10.64 -1.52 0.42
CA GLN A 124 -12.09 -1.38 0.30
C GLN A 124 -12.52 -0.10 1.01
N PHE A 125 -12.85 0.94 0.25
CA PHE A 125 -13.33 2.21 0.78
C PHE A 125 -14.80 2.11 1.25
N PRO A 126 -15.27 2.94 2.19
CA PRO A 126 -14.52 3.93 2.97
C PRO A 126 -13.44 3.28 3.85
N LEU A 127 -12.30 3.92 4.06
CA LEU A 127 -11.29 3.50 5.04
C LEU A 127 -11.55 4.22 6.36
N ALA A 128 -11.96 3.49 7.39
CA ALA A 128 -12.16 4.01 8.74
C ALA A 128 -11.42 3.12 9.74
N VAL A 129 -10.78 3.72 10.75
CA VAL A 129 -10.08 2.94 11.79
C VAL A 129 -11.08 2.01 12.49
N GLY A 130 -10.74 0.73 12.60
CA GLY A 130 -11.60 -0.34 13.10
C GLY A 130 -12.45 -1.03 12.03
N LYS A 131 -12.50 -0.53 10.78
CA LYS A 131 -13.19 -1.23 9.68
C LYS A 131 -12.52 -2.58 9.43
N LYS A 132 -13.36 -3.62 9.32
CA LYS A 132 -12.97 -4.98 8.97
C LYS A 132 -13.67 -5.41 7.68
N TYR A 133 -12.98 -6.17 6.85
CA TYR A 133 -13.51 -6.72 5.61
C TYR A 133 -12.74 -7.97 5.18
N THR A 134 -13.28 -8.72 4.23
CA THR A 134 -12.60 -9.89 3.65
C THR A 134 -12.13 -9.58 2.25
N VAL A 135 -11.02 -10.21 1.86
CA VAL A 135 -10.44 -10.10 0.51
C VAL A 135 -10.19 -11.51 0.00
N LYS A 136 -10.81 -11.86 -1.12
CA LYS A 136 -10.58 -13.12 -1.82
C LYS A 136 -10.09 -12.86 -3.24
N ARG A 137 -8.94 -13.43 -3.57
CA ARG A 137 -8.23 -13.10 -4.82
C ARG A 137 -7.70 -14.36 -5.46
N ALA A 138 -8.12 -14.64 -6.69
CA ALA A 138 -7.48 -15.66 -7.51
C ALA A 138 -6.10 -15.18 -7.94
N TRP A 139 -5.14 -16.10 -8.04
CA TRP A 139 -3.82 -15.79 -8.61
C TRP A 139 -3.92 -15.56 -10.12
N ASP A 140 -3.07 -14.69 -10.67
CA ASP A 140 -3.08 -14.37 -12.11
C ASP A 140 -2.86 -15.60 -13.00
N ASN A 141 -2.18 -16.64 -12.49
CA ASN A 141 -1.96 -17.89 -13.20
C ASN A 141 -3.12 -18.89 -13.07
N GLY A 142 -4.19 -18.57 -12.33
CA GLY A 142 -5.35 -19.42 -12.10
C GLY A 142 -5.12 -20.63 -11.18
N ARG A 143 -3.88 -20.85 -10.72
CA ARG A 143 -3.49 -22.09 -10.01
C ARG A 143 -3.84 -22.12 -8.53
N GLY A 144 -4.38 -21.01 -8.01
CA GLY A 144 -4.64 -20.85 -6.59
C GLY A 144 -5.38 -19.56 -6.28
N PHE A 145 -5.56 -19.32 -5.00
CA PHE A 145 -6.23 -18.13 -4.47
C PHE A 145 -5.72 -17.81 -3.08
N ASP A 146 -5.84 -16.54 -2.72
CA ASP A 146 -5.62 -16.03 -1.38
C ASP A 146 -6.95 -15.59 -0.76
N GLU A 147 -7.04 -15.74 0.55
CA GLU A 147 -8.18 -15.29 1.34
C GLU A 147 -7.70 -14.64 2.63
N TYR A 148 -8.09 -13.40 2.86
CA TYR A 148 -7.65 -12.57 3.98
C TYR A 148 -8.82 -11.98 4.76
N SER A 149 -8.63 -11.88 6.07
CA SER A 149 -9.32 -10.90 6.90
C SER A 149 -8.47 -9.64 6.99
N ALA A 150 -9.07 -8.49 6.68
CA ALA A 150 -8.44 -7.19 6.69
C ALA A 150 -8.99 -6.32 7.82
N GLU A 151 -8.13 -5.49 8.42
CA GLU A 151 -8.50 -4.50 9.43
C GLU A 151 -7.73 -3.20 9.21
N VAL A 152 -8.44 -2.08 9.12
CA VAL A 152 -7.85 -0.74 9.17
C VAL A 152 -7.49 -0.45 10.62
N GLN A 153 -6.23 -0.65 10.99
CA GLN A 153 -5.80 -0.66 12.39
C GLN A 153 -5.53 0.72 12.97
N ALA A 154 -5.03 1.66 12.15
CA ALA A 154 -4.62 2.98 12.61
C ALA A 154 -4.63 3.99 11.47
N PHE A 155 -4.73 5.27 11.83
CA PHE A 155 -4.31 6.39 10.99
C PHE A 155 -3.07 7.01 11.65
N GLU A 156 -1.91 6.84 11.03
CA GLU A 156 -0.62 7.16 11.63
C GLU A 156 0.34 7.78 10.61
N LYS A 157 1.30 8.55 11.12
CA LYS A 157 2.40 9.06 10.32
C LYS A 157 3.41 7.95 10.06
N VAL A 158 3.73 7.71 8.80
CA VAL A 158 4.76 6.75 8.36
C VAL A 158 5.90 7.50 7.68
N LYS A 159 7.13 7.15 8.05
CA LYS A 159 8.35 7.63 7.41
C LYS A 159 8.89 6.57 6.46
N VAL A 160 9.15 6.98 5.22
CA VAL A 160 9.81 6.21 4.16
C VAL A 160 10.86 7.10 3.50
N GLU A 161 11.68 6.57 2.60
CA GLU A 161 12.69 7.35 1.89
C GLU A 161 12.06 8.51 1.09
N GLY A 162 10.89 8.29 0.50
CA GLY A 162 10.14 9.31 -0.25
C GLY A 162 9.50 10.41 0.59
N GLY A 163 9.62 10.38 1.92
CA GLY A 163 9.11 11.41 2.83
C GLY A 163 8.31 10.87 4.01
N GLU A 164 7.58 11.76 4.66
CA GLU A 164 6.69 11.44 5.80
C GLU A 164 5.23 11.69 5.40
N PHE A 165 4.37 10.70 5.65
CA PHE A 165 2.98 10.70 5.18
C PHE A 165 2.03 10.32 6.30
N ASP A 166 0.91 11.03 6.42
CA ASP A 166 -0.23 10.54 7.21
C ASP A 166 -0.95 9.44 6.41
N SER A 167 -1.14 8.29 7.04
CA SER A 167 -1.49 7.05 6.33
C SER A 167 -2.43 6.15 7.13
N TYR A 168 -3.29 5.42 6.43
CA TYR A 168 -4.04 4.32 6.99
C TYR A 168 -3.14 3.08 7.02
N ARG A 169 -2.91 2.51 8.21
CA ARG A 169 -2.30 1.18 8.34
C ARG A 169 -3.39 0.12 8.28
N ILE A 170 -3.32 -0.76 7.29
CA ILE A 170 -4.21 -1.90 7.11
C ILE A 170 -3.43 -3.18 7.27
N ARG A 171 -3.91 -4.08 8.12
CA ARG A 171 -3.37 -5.43 8.28
C ARG A 171 -4.27 -6.43 7.56
N PHE A 172 -3.68 -7.31 6.78
CA PHE A 172 -4.33 -8.46 6.16
C PHE A 172 -3.72 -9.72 6.74
N ALA A 173 -4.54 -10.64 7.24
CA ALA A 173 -4.06 -11.93 7.71
C ALA A 173 -4.98 -13.04 7.20
N GLY A 174 -4.37 -14.11 6.70
CA GLY A 174 -5.11 -15.13 6.01
C GLY A 174 -4.25 -16.26 5.49
N PHE A 175 -4.71 -16.88 4.41
CA PHE A 175 -4.12 -18.07 3.84
C PHE A 175 -4.00 -17.96 2.34
N TRP A 176 -2.94 -18.56 1.82
CA TRP A 176 -2.76 -18.82 0.40
C TRP A 176 -3.04 -20.31 0.15
N ASN A 177 -3.65 -20.62 -0.99
CA ASN A 177 -4.06 -21.98 -1.34
C ASN A 177 -3.74 -22.27 -2.81
N GLN A 178 -2.82 -23.20 -3.04
CA GLN A 178 -2.56 -23.77 -4.35
C GLN A 178 -3.53 -24.93 -4.60
N ARG A 179 -4.24 -24.90 -5.73
CA ARG A 179 -5.17 -25.95 -6.14
C ARG A 179 -4.60 -26.85 -7.22
N GLU A 180 -3.70 -26.34 -8.06
CA GLU A 180 -3.20 -27.05 -9.23
C GLU A 180 -1.72 -27.46 -9.09
N GLY A 181 -1.42 -28.75 -9.32
CA GLY A 181 -0.08 -29.32 -9.21
C GLY A 181 0.36 -29.68 -7.78
N GLY A 182 -0.61 -29.82 -6.86
CA GLY A 182 -0.42 -30.19 -5.45
C GLY A 182 -1.31 -29.35 -4.51
N SER A 183 -1.67 -29.90 -3.34
CA SER A 183 -2.42 -29.19 -2.29
C SER A 183 -1.47 -28.54 -1.31
N TYR A 184 -0.89 -27.40 -1.70
CA TYR A 184 -0.08 -26.58 -0.82
C TYR A 184 -0.91 -25.43 -0.27
N SER A 185 -0.74 -25.17 1.01
CA SER A 185 -1.35 -24.01 1.67
C SER A 185 -0.41 -23.48 2.73
N GLY A 186 -0.69 -22.27 3.18
CA GLY A 186 0.07 -21.67 4.25
C GLY A 186 -0.53 -20.35 4.70
N ARG A 187 0.08 -19.78 5.73
CA ARG A 187 -0.35 -18.49 6.29
C ARG A 187 0.29 -17.36 5.52
N SER A 188 -0.44 -16.27 5.37
CA SER A 188 0.05 -15.05 4.75
C SER A 188 -0.42 -13.84 5.55
N GLU A 189 0.46 -12.86 5.67
CA GLU A 189 0.20 -11.59 6.32
C GLU A 189 0.74 -10.44 5.47
N HIS A 190 -0.07 -9.40 5.32
CA HIS A 190 0.34 -8.14 4.73
C HIS A 190 0.10 -7.02 5.74
N VAL A 191 0.99 -6.02 5.76
CA VAL A 191 0.73 -4.73 6.39
C VAL A 191 0.99 -3.64 5.37
N VAL A 192 -0.02 -2.81 5.13
CA VAL A 192 -0.08 -1.81 4.06
C VAL A 192 -0.29 -0.45 4.69
N TRP A 193 0.45 0.55 4.24
CA TRP A 193 0.24 1.96 4.59
C TRP A 193 -0.22 2.73 3.34
N TYR A 194 -1.51 3.04 3.29
CA TYR A 194 -2.09 3.88 2.24
C TYR A 194 -2.06 5.33 2.66
N ALA A 195 -1.35 6.18 1.92
CA ALA A 195 -1.29 7.61 2.17
C ALA A 195 -2.21 8.34 1.18
N PRO A 196 -3.33 8.94 1.64
CA PRO A 196 -4.27 9.61 0.74
C PRO A 196 -3.60 10.71 -0.07
N MET A 197 -2.70 11.48 0.55
CA MET A 197 -2.05 12.59 -0.14
C MET A 197 -1.10 12.15 -1.24
N ALA A 198 -0.35 11.07 -1.03
CA ALA A 198 0.43 10.45 -2.09
C ALA A 198 -0.45 9.66 -3.08
N LYS A 199 -1.76 9.50 -2.80
CA LYS A 199 -2.76 8.80 -3.62
C LYS A 199 -2.46 7.31 -3.85
N THR A 200 -1.59 6.75 -3.03
CA THR A 200 -1.04 5.40 -3.21
C THR A 200 -0.64 4.74 -1.88
N VAL A 201 -0.35 3.45 -1.96
CA VAL A 201 0.36 2.72 -0.91
C VAL A 201 1.82 3.17 -0.89
N VAL A 202 2.27 3.70 0.25
CA VAL A 202 3.65 4.19 0.42
C VAL A 202 4.57 3.15 1.06
N LYS A 203 3.99 2.13 1.70
CA LYS A 203 4.72 1.01 2.29
C LYS A 203 3.87 -0.25 2.29
N TRP A 204 4.47 -1.37 1.94
CA TRP A 204 3.84 -2.68 1.94
C TRP A 204 4.83 -3.74 2.43
N ASN A 205 4.54 -4.37 3.56
CA ASN A 205 5.22 -5.56 4.01
C ASN A 205 4.36 -6.80 3.76
N TYR A 206 4.98 -7.87 3.29
CA TYR A 206 4.34 -9.15 3.04
C TYR A 206 5.19 -10.26 3.59
N THR A 207 4.55 -11.18 4.31
CA THR A 207 5.18 -12.44 4.71
C THR A 207 4.22 -13.58 4.40
N ASN A 208 4.78 -14.71 3.99
CA ASN A 208 4.06 -15.96 3.93
C ASN A 208 4.91 -17.08 4.52
N ARG A 209 4.21 -18.03 5.11
CA ARG A 209 4.77 -19.21 5.74
C ARG A 209 4.09 -20.44 5.16
N THR A 210 4.80 -21.56 5.19
CA THR A 210 4.23 -22.88 4.86
C THR A 210 3.17 -23.28 5.89
N SER A 211 2.42 -24.33 5.60
CA SER A 211 1.50 -24.96 6.56
C SER A 211 2.19 -25.41 7.86
N SER A 212 3.47 -25.80 7.78
CA SER A 212 4.31 -26.16 8.94
C SER A 212 4.89 -24.94 9.68
N GLY A 213 4.61 -23.71 9.23
CA GLY A 213 5.06 -22.48 9.85
C GLY A 213 6.47 -22.01 9.47
N GLY A 214 7.16 -22.73 8.57
CA GLY A 214 8.44 -22.29 8.02
C GLY A 214 8.30 -21.04 7.14
N PRO A 215 9.29 -20.14 7.11
CA PRO A 215 9.26 -18.97 6.23
C PRO A 215 9.26 -19.41 4.76
N TRP A 216 8.46 -18.74 3.93
CA TRP A 216 8.43 -18.98 2.49
C TRP A 216 8.95 -17.76 1.73
N ASN A 217 8.27 -16.62 1.84
CA ASN A 217 8.73 -15.31 1.37
C ASN A 217 8.54 -14.25 2.46
N ASP A 218 9.39 -13.24 2.41
CA ASP A 218 9.27 -12.01 3.17
C ASP A 218 9.70 -10.88 2.26
N THR A 219 8.79 -9.97 1.92
CA THR A 219 9.05 -8.88 0.98
C THR A 219 8.62 -7.55 1.58
N ALA A 220 9.35 -6.50 1.23
CA ALA A 220 9.01 -5.12 1.54
C ALA A 220 9.04 -4.28 0.27
N THR A 221 8.05 -3.41 0.14
CA THR A 221 8.01 -2.33 -0.85
C THR A 221 7.86 -1.01 -0.11
N GLU A 222 8.70 -0.03 -0.43
CA GLU A 222 8.61 1.32 0.13
C GLU A 222 8.72 2.38 -0.95
N LEU A 223 7.97 3.47 -0.79
CA LEU A 223 8.06 4.64 -1.65
C LEU A 223 9.40 5.34 -1.39
N VAL A 224 10.19 5.49 -2.45
CA VAL A 224 11.49 6.16 -2.48
C VAL A 224 11.35 7.60 -2.94
N LYS A 225 10.42 7.86 -3.85
CA LYS A 225 10.20 9.20 -4.40
C LYS A 225 8.78 9.33 -4.90
N TRP A 226 8.13 10.45 -4.59
CA TRP A 226 6.88 10.85 -5.21
C TRP A 226 7.05 12.23 -5.86
N GLU A 227 6.65 12.31 -7.12
CA GLU A 227 6.65 13.53 -7.92
C GLU A 227 5.19 13.80 -8.28
N PRO A 228 4.53 14.78 -7.64
CA PRO A 228 3.14 15.08 -7.93
C PRO A 228 3.01 15.62 -9.35
N GLY A 229 1.99 15.16 -10.06
CA GLY A 229 1.60 15.72 -11.34
C GLY A 229 1.03 17.12 -11.17
N THR A 230 1.35 18.00 -12.10
CA THR A 230 0.64 19.28 -12.26
C THR A 230 -0.67 18.94 -12.96
N GLY A 231 -1.74 18.74 -12.19
CA GLY A 231 -3.07 18.59 -12.77
C GLY A 231 -3.33 19.76 -13.75
N ASN A 232 -3.73 19.44 -14.97
CA ASN A 232 -4.26 20.42 -15.91
C ASN A 232 -5.76 20.60 -15.68
#